data_AF-A0A9K3HJ00-F1
#
_entry.id   AF-A0A9K3HJ00-F1
#
_cell.length_a   1.000
_cell.length_b   1.000
_cell.length_c   1.000
_cell.angle_alpha   90.00
_cell.angle_beta   90.00
_cell.angle_gamma   90.00
#
_symmetry.space_group_name_H-M   'P 1'
#
loop_
_entity.id
_entity.type
_entity.pdbx_description
1 polymer ?
#
loop_
_entity_poly.entity_id
_entity_poly.type
_entity_poly.pdbx_seq_one_letter_code
_entity_poly.pdbx_strand_id
1 'polypeptide(L)'
;MQVYMTPLLNIGKVLNFEIGTSDIVFRFLEDLLIQLKEVATIGDHMNLEVCMDIMDLLYEKEETTTLYTSSHSLAASILVASYVIMVPKQRWEFPVIPWVKYGMACTDEEIIQVVTYILKHVLQPSSC
;
A
#
# COMPACT_ATOMS: atom_id res chain seq x y z
N MET A 1 13.28 -18.85 -31.42
CA MET A 1 13.38 -19.04 -29.95
C MET A 1 14.78 -18.68 -29.40
N GLN A 2 15.46 -17.67 -29.93
CA GLN A 2 16.80 -17.26 -29.47
C GLN A 2 16.91 -15.74 -29.25
N VAL A 3 15.97 -14.96 -29.80
CA VAL A 3 15.95 -13.50 -29.71
C VAL A 3 15.21 -12.99 -28.46
N TYR A 4 14.35 -13.78 -27.84
CA TYR A 4 13.62 -13.42 -26.61
C TYR A 4 14.37 -13.74 -25.31
N MET A 5 15.46 -14.53 -25.39
CA MET A 5 16.20 -14.96 -24.19
C MET A 5 17.29 -13.96 -23.76
N THR A 6 17.77 -13.14 -24.70
CA THR A 6 18.78 -12.09 -24.47
C THR A 6 18.25 -10.87 -23.69
N PRO A 7 17.05 -10.33 -23.94
CA PRO A 7 16.53 -9.18 -23.19
C PRO A 7 16.29 -9.49 -21.71
N LEU A 8 15.64 -10.62 -21.40
CA LEU A 8 15.37 -11.02 -20.01
C LEU A 8 16.65 -11.32 -19.23
N LEU A 9 17.65 -11.95 -19.86
CA LEU A 9 18.96 -12.18 -19.25
C LEU A 9 19.70 -10.88 -18.94
N ASN A 10 19.54 -9.87 -19.80
CA ASN A 10 20.14 -8.55 -19.56
C ASN A 10 19.44 -7.80 -18.43
N ILE A 11 18.11 -7.86 -18.34
CA ILE A 11 17.34 -7.28 -17.23
C ILE A 11 17.74 -7.95 -15.91
N GLY A 12 17.82 -9.29 -15.87
CA GLY A 12 18.26 -10.02 -14.69
C GLY A 12 19.64 -9.59 -14.21
N LYS A 13 20.59 -9.37 -15.12
CA LYS A 13 21.93 -8.87 -14.77
C LYS A 13 21.92 -7.44 -14.23
N VAL A 14 21.11 -6.54 -14.82
CA VAL A 14 20.97 -5.15 -14.36
C VAL A 14 20.38 -5.10 -12.95
N LEU A 15 19.44 -6.00 -12.64
CA LEU A 15 18.82 -6.14 -11.33
C LEU A 15 19.65 -7.01 -10.37
N ASN A 16 20.89 -7.40 -10.70
CA ASN A 16 21.71 -8.33 -9.90
C ASN A 16 21.01 -9.66 -9.56
N PHE A 17 20.04 -10.10 -10.38
CA PHE A 17 19.13 -11.22 -10.13
C PHE A 17 18.30 -11.10 -8.85
N GLU A 18 18.24 -9.91 -8.26
CA GLU A 18 17.44 -9.56 -7.08
C GLU A 18 15.96 -9.36 -7.45
N ILE A 19 15.40 -10.30 -8.21
CA ILE A 19 13.97 -10.35 -8.53
C ILE A 19 13.26 -10.96 -7.32
N GLY A 20 12.48 -10.15 -6.60
CA GLY A 20 11.77 -10.58 -5.38
C GLY A 20 12.43 -10.12 -4.07
N THR A 21 13.24 -9.06 -4.10
CA THR A 21 13.78 -8.39 -2.90
C THR A 21 12.70 -8.04 -1.88
N SER A 22 13.09 -7.97 -0.61
CA SER A 22 12.17 -7.87 0.53
C SER A 22 11.38 -6.56 0.63
N ASP A 23 11.70 -5.54 -0.16
CA ASP A 23 11.12 -4.21 -0.04
C ASP A 23 9.92 -3.97 -0.98
N ILE A 24 9.07 -5.00 -1.12
CA ILE A 24 7.86 -4.93 -1.96
C ILE A 24 6.69 -4.48 -1.08
N VAL A 25 6.00 -3.41 -1.49
CA VAL A 25 4.84 -2.83 -0.79
C VAL A 25 3.81 -3.89 -0.41
N PHE A 26 3.52 -4.83 -1.32
CA PHE A 26 2.60 -5.94 -1.08
C PHE A 26 2.94 -6.77 0.17
N ARG A 27 4.22 -7.12 0.37
CA ARG A 27 4.61 -7.93 1.54
C ARG A 27 4.33 -7.20 2.84
N PHE A 28 4.71 -5.93 2.92
CA PHE A 28 4.44 -5.13 4.11
C PHE A 28 2.96 -4.91 4.35
N LEU A 29 2.18 -4.72 3.29
CA LEU A 29 0.74 -4.55 3.38
C LEU A 29 0.07 -5.83 3.90
N GLU A 30 0.46 -6.99 3.37
CA GLU A 30 -0.05 -8.29 3.81
C GLU A 30 0.28 -8.55 5.28
N ASP A 31 1.54 -8.33 5.68
CA ASP A 31 1.99 -8.48 7.07
C ASP A 31 1.23 -7.55 8.02
N LEU A 32 1.06 -6.28 7.65
CA LEU A 32 0.28 -5.32 8.43
C LEU A 32 -1.19 -5.74 8.55
N LEU A 33 -1.79 -6.24 7.47
CA LEU A 33 -3.19 -6.68 7.51
C LEU A 33 -3.37 -7.91 8.41
N ILE A 34 -2.45 -8.86 8.35
CA ILE A 34 -2.43 -10.04 9.24
C ILE A 34 -2.31 -9.59 10.70
N GLN A 35 -1.32 -8.74 11.00
CA GLN A 35 -1.12 -8.23 12.36
C GLN A 35 -2.35 -7.45 12.85
N LEU A 36 -2.97 -6.64 12.00
CA LEU A 36 -4.18 -5.89 12.37
C LEU A 36 -5.33 -6.82 12.78
N LYS A 37 -5.53 -7.92 12.03
CA LYS A 37 -6.54 -8.95 12.36
C LYS A 37 -6.24 -9.68 13.66
N GLU A 38 -4.98 -9.85 14.02
CA GLU A 38 -4.59 -10.46 15.29
C GLU A 38 -4.78 -9.51 16.49
N VAL A 39 -4.50 -8.21 16.33
CA VAL A 39 -4.54 -7.24 17.44
C VAL A 39 -5.89 -6.56 17.61
N ALA A 40 -6.75 -6.55 16.59
CA ALA A 40 -8.03 -5.85 16.63
C ALA A 40 -9.12 -6.56 15.81
N THR A 41 -10.29 -6.75 16.43
CA THR A 41 -11.48 -7.32 15.79
C THR A 41 -11.96 -6.50 14.58
N ILE A 42 -11.59 -5.22 14.50
CA ILE A 42 -11.86 -4.36 13.35
C ILE A 42 -11.11 -4.79 12.09
N GLY A 43 -10.02 -5.55 12.25
CA GLY A 43 -9.28 -6.14 11.14
C GLY A 43 -10.14 -7.11 10.32
N ASP A 44 -11.20 -7.69 10.88
CA ASP A 44 -12.12 -8.57 10.17
C ASP A 44 -12.95 -7.83 9.11
N HIS A 45 -13.13 -6.52 9.25
CA HIS A 45 -13.77 -5.68 8.23
C HIS A 45 -12.86 -5.36 7.04
N MET A 46 -11.55 -5.65 7.18
CA MET A 46 -10.56 -5.32 6.16
C MET A 46 -10.47 -6.44 5.11
N ASN A 47 -10.59 -6.06 3.83
CA ASN A 47 -10.43 -6.95 2.69
C ASN A 47 -9.11 -6.64 1.96
N LEU A 48 -8.26 -7.66 1.79
CA LEU A 48 -7.00 -7.55 1.07
C LEU A 48 -7.20 -7.14 -0.39
N GLU A 49 -8.25 -7.62 -1.04
CA GLU A 49 -8.55 -7.34 -2.46
C GLU A 49 -8.69 -5.83 -2.69
N VAL A 50 -9.44 -5.14 -1.85
CA VAL A 50 -9.60 -3.68 -1.97
C VAL A 50 -8.30 -2.94 -1.63
N CYS A 51 -7.47 -3.47 -0.73
CA CYS A 51 -6.13 -2.90 -0.52
C CYS A 51 -5.25 -3.06 -1.78
N MET A 52 -5.39 -4.18 -2.51
CA MET A 52 -4.70 -4.41 -3.78
C MET A 52 -5.26 -3.50 -4.88
N ASP A 53 -6.58 -3.31 -4.97
CA ASP A 53 -7.19 -2.38 -5.93
C ASP A 53 -6.66 -0.95 -5.73
N ILE A 54 -6.50 -0.52 -4.47
CA ILE A 54 -5.88 0.78 -4.16
C ILE A 54 -4.41 0.80 -4.56
N MET A 55 -3.66 -0.28 -4.32
CA MET A 55 -2.26 -0.39 -4.72
C MET A 55 -2.10 -0.30 -6.23
N ASP A 56 -2.91 -1.03 -6.99
CA ASP A 56 -2.90 -1.05 -8.45
C ASP A 56 -3.23 0.34 -9.00
N LEU A 57 -4.26 1.01 -8.44
CA LEU A 57 -4.60 2.39 -8.80
C LEU A 57 -3.43 3.36 -8.61
N LEU A 58 -2.63 3.17 -7.56
CA LEU A 58 -1.44 3.99 -7.30
C LEU A 58 -0.32 3.72 -8.30
N TYR A 59 -0.11 2.46 -8.70
CA TYR A 59 0.91 2.09 -9.69
C TYR A 59 0.53 2.51 -11.11
N GLU A 60 -0.75 2.60 -11.45
CA GLU A 60 -1.21 3.04 -12.77
C GLU A 60 -0.95 4.53 -13.04
N LYS A 61 -0.84 5.37 -12.00
CA LYS A 61 -0.72 6.82 -12.16
C LYS A 61 0.72 7.29 -12.05
N GLU A 62 1.35 7.69 -13.15
CA GLU A 62 2.77 8.12 -13.20
C GLU A 62 3.14 9.27 -12.23
N GLU A 63 2.18 10.13 -11.85
CA GLU A 63 2.38 11.23 -10.87
C GLU A 63 2.69 10.75 -9.44
N THR A 64 2.45 9.46 -9.16
CA THR A 64 2.62 8.89 -7.82
C THR A 64 4.09 8.80 -7.44
N THR A 65 4.99 8.49 -8.36
CA THR A 65 6.39 8.12 -8.11
C THR A 65 7.23 9.08 -7.26
N THR A 66 6.87 10.36 -7.16
CA THR A 66 7.59 11.34 -6.33
C THR A 66 7.10 11.44 -4.88
N LEU A 67 5.89 10.96 -4.58
CA LEU A 67 5.29 10.99 -3.25
C LEU A 67 5.67 9.78 -2.40
N TYR A 68 6.19 8.71 -3.01
CA TYR A 68 6.45 7.42 -2.35
C TYR A 68 7.94 7.16 -2.27
N THR A 69 8.56 7.62 -1.18
CA THR A 69 10.01 7.44 -0.93
C THR A 69 10.34 6.08 -0.30
N SER A 70 9.35 5.40 0.29
CA SER A 70 9.53 4.13 1.00
C SER A 70 8.33 3.19 0.79
N SER A 71 8.61 1.92 0.48
CA SER A 71 7.58 0.86 0.39
C SER A 71 6.83 0.65 1.71
N HIS A 72 7.48 0.94 2.84
CA HIS A 72 6.89 0.86 4.17
C HIS A 72 5.82 1.94 4.39
N SER A 73 6.15 3.19 4.07
CA SER A 73 5.23 4.32 4.19
C SER A 73 4.04 4.16 3.24
N LEU A 74 4.29 3.66 2.03
CA LEU A 74 3.23 3.38 1.05
C LEU A 74 2.30 2.26 1.56
N ALA A 75 2.83 1.13 2.05
CA ALA A 75 2.01 0.05 2.59
C ALA A 75 1.16 0.49 3.79
N ALA A 76 1.76 1.24 4.73
CA ALA A 76 1.05 1.82 5.87
C ALA A 76 -0.09 2.75 5.42
N SER A 77 0.18 3.58 4.41
CA SER A 77 -0.82 4.53 3.90
C SER A 77 -1.96 3.84 3.15
N ILE A 78 -1.68 2.80 2.37
CA ILE A 78 -2.70 1.98 1.72
C ILE A 78 -3.60 1.34 2.78
N LEU A 79 -3.02 0.74 3.82
CA LEU A 79 -3.80 0.15 4.90
C LEU A 79 -4.71 1.18 5.60
N VAL A 80 -4.18 2.37 5.92
CA VAL A 80 -4.96 3.44 6.56
C VAL A 80 -6.08 3.94 5.64
N ALA A 81 -5.82 4.10 4.34
CA ALA A 81 -6.86 4.50 3.38
C ALA A 81 -7.95 3.42 3.25
N SER A 82 -7.55 2.15 3.14
CA SER A 82 -8.45 0.99 3.15
C SER A 82 -9.32 0.96 4.40
N TYR A 83 -8.73 1.20 5.57
CA TYR A 83 -9.44 1.27 6.84
C TYR A 83 -10.52 2.36 6.81
N VAL A 84 -10.18 3.56 6.34
CA VAL A 84 -11.12 4.68 6.22
C VAL A 84 -12.28 4.37 5.27
N ILE A 85 -12.03 3.60 4.20
CA ILE A 85 -13.04 3.24 3.19
C ILE A 85 -13.96 2.11 3.69
N MET A 86 -13.40 1.05 4.27
CA MET A 86 -14.14 -0.17 4.62
C MET A 86 -14.81 -0.11 5.98
N VAL A 87 -14.17 0.55 6.94
CA VAL A 87 -14.62 0.50 8.33
C VAL A 87 -15.67 1.59 8.56
N PRO A 88 -16.88 1.23 9.03
CA PRO A 88 -17.90 2.22 9.36
C PRO A 88 -17.41 3.18 10.44
N LYS A 89 -17.66 4.48 10.27
CA LYS A 89 -17.21 5.54 11.20
C LYS A 89 -17.60 5.30 12.66
N GLN A 90 -18.72 4.62 12.91
CA GLN A 90 -19.19 4.27 14.24
C GLN A 90 -18.29 3.25 14.96
N ARG A 91 -17.37 2.60 14.25
CA ARG A 91 -16.45 1.58 14.77
C ARG A 91 -14.98 1.98 14.68
N TRP A 92 -14.69 3.28 14.51
CA TRP A 92 -13.31 3.81 14.51
C TRP A 92 -12.74 3.93 15.91
N GLU A 93 -12.71 2.81 16.64
CA GLU A 93 -12.19 2.74 18.01
C GLU A 93 -10.68 2.42 18.04
N PHE A 94 -10.16 1.80 16.97
CA PHE A 94 -8.76 1.40 16.87
C PHE A 94 -7.87 2.55 16.35
N PRO A 95 -6.77 2.90 17.04
CA PRO A 95 -5.87 3.97 16.63
C PRO A 95 -4.93 3.51 15.49
N VAL A 96 -5.47 3.35 14.28
CA VAL A 96 -4.74 2.78 13.13
C VAL A 96 -3.49 3.58 12.75
N ILE A 97 -3.55 4.92 12.75
CA ILE A 97 -2.41 5.78 12.39
C ILE A 97 -1.26 5.64 13.40
N PRO A 98 -1.47 5.83 14.72
CA PRO A 98 -0.42 5.57 15.72
C PRO A 98 0.14 4.15 15.67
N TRP A 99 -0.70 3.15 15.36
CA TRP A 99 -0.29 1.75 15.29
C TRP A 99 0.64 1.47 14.11
N VAL A 100 0.27 1.89 12.88
CA VAL A 100 1.16 1.68 11.71
C VAL A 100 2.46 2.48 11.83
N LYS A 101 2.42 3.67 12.43
CA LYS A 101 3.61 4.49 12.71
C LYS A 101 4.61 3.74 13.57
N TYR A 102 4.14 3.11 14.63
CA TYR A 102 4.98 2.33 15.54
C TYR A 102 5.60 1.11 14.82
N GLY A 103 4.83 0.44 13.96
CA GLY A 103 5.29 -0.75 13.23
C GLY A 103 6.26 -0.46 12.07
N MET A 104 6.11 0.69 11.39
CA MET A 104 6.75 0.93 10.08
C MET A 104 7.77 2.08 10.08
N ALA A 105 7.98 2.76 11.21
CA ALA A 105 8.93 3.87 11.35
C ALA A 105 8.73 5.03 10.34
N CYS A 106 7.47 5.30 9.96
CA CYS A 106 7.07 6.38 9.07
C CYS A 106 6.55 7.61 9.84
N THR A 107 6.48 8.77 9.18
CA THR A 107 5.98 10.02 9.79
C THR A 107 4.48 10.21 9.57
N ASP A 108 3.82 11.00 10.45
CA ASP A 108 2.39 11.27 10.32
C ASP A 108 2.13 12.09 9.04
N GLU A 109 3.01 13.03 8.71
CA GLU A 109 2.93 13.87 7.53
C GLU A 109 2.94 13.04 6.23
N GLU A 110 3.86 12.07 6.13
CA GLU A 110 3.94 11.17 4.97
C GLU A 110 2.66 10.34 4.81
N ILE A 111 2.18 9.72 5.89
CA ILE A 111 0.96 8.91 5.87
C ILE A 111 -0.24 9.76 5.47
N ILE A 112 -0.44 10.91 6.12
CA ILE A 112 -1.60 11.77 5.90
C ILE A 112 -1.62 12.30 4.47
N GLN A 113 -0.48 12.70 3.94
CA GLN A 113 -0.37 13.20 2.56
C GLN A 113 -0.79 12.13 1.56
N VAL A 114 -0.28 10.90 1.71
CA VAL A 114 -0.62 9.78 0.83
C VAL A 114 -2.08 9.35 1.00
N VAL A 115 -2.57 9.18 2.22
CA VAL A 115 -3.96 8.80 2.48
C VAL A 115 -4.91 9.83 1.87
N THR A 116 -4.61 11.12 2.04
CA THR A 116 -5.41 12.19 1.43
C THR A 116 -5.39 12.11 -0.10
N TYR A 117 -4.23 11.81 -0.68
CA TYR A 117 -4.11 11.58 -2.12
C TYR A 117 -4.97 10.38 -2.55
N ILE A 118 -4.84 9.22 -1.91
CA ILE A 118 -5.61 8.01 -2.22
C ILE A 118 -7.11 8.30 -2.13
N LEU A 119 -7.57 8.86 -1.01
CA LEU A 119 -8.99 9.12 -0.79
C LEU A 119 -9.56 10.10 -1.81
N LYS A 120 -8.81 11.15 -2.18
CA LYS A 120 -9.24 12.06 -3.25
C LYS A 120 -9.41 11.36 -4.58
N HIS A 121 -8.64 10.32 -4.86
CA HIS A 121 -8.68 9.61 -6.14
C HIS A 121 -9.73 8.50 -6.16
N VAL A 122 -9.84 7.73 -5.08
CA VAL A 122 -10.83 6.65 -4.96
C VAL A 122 -12.25 7.21 -4.82
N LEU A 123 -12.41 8.31 -4.07
CA LEU A 123 -13.71 8.93 -3.79
C LEU A 123 -14.04 10.09 -4.73
N GLN A 124 -13.20 10.37 -5.73
CA GLN A 124 -13.49 11.39 -6.72
C GLN A 124 -14.82 11.02 -7.40
N PRO A 125 -15.85 11.87 -7.34
CA PRO A 125 -17.09 11.59 -8.06
C PRO A 125 -16.75 11.50 -9.54
N SER A 126 -17.13 10.41 -10.19
CA SER A 126 -17.16 10.36 -11.64
C SER A 126 -18.01 11.52 -12.11
N SER A 127 -17.39 12.50 -12.77
CA SER A 127 -18.10 13.61 -13.38
C SER A 127 -19.05 13.03 -14.43
N CYS A 128 -20.32 12.83 -14.05
CA CYS A 128 -21.42 12.56 -14.96
C CYS A 128 -21.80 13.81 -15.75
#